data_AF-A0A3D5XSV5-F1
#
_entry.id   AF-A0A3D5XSV5-F1
#
_cell.length_a   1.000
_cell.length_b   1.000
_cell.length_c   1.000
_cell.angle_alpha   90.00
_cell.angle_beta   90.00
_cell.angle_gamma   90.00
#
_symmetry.space_group_name_H-M   'P 1'
#
loop_
_entity.id
_entity.type
_entity.pdbx_description
1 polymer ?
#
loop_
_entity_poly.entity_id
_entity_poly.type
_entity_poly.pdbx_seq_one_letter_code
_entity_poly.pdbx_strand_id
1 'polypeptide(L)'
;MINDFETWTNEMINFHLPRWDELPDVDLYKDQVITLVQRYLAPLNIKTDTLITPSIINNYVKLKIVPKPNSKKQYSRLHLAYFITISALKQIMNINDVKYGIEYETKMVGEIEAYNRFANALENSLREICTRLNHEDEVAYVKDTDIGMSLS
;
A
#
# COMPACT_ATOMS: atom_id res chain seq x y z
N MET A 1 -2.62 -22.05 -15.41
CA MET A 1 -2.86 -20.63 -15.77
C MET A 1 -4.01 -20.02 -14.98
N ILE A 2 -5.09 -20.77 -14.66
CA ILE A 2 -6.18 -20.30 -13.77
C ILE A 2 -5.70 -20.05 -12.32
N ASN A 3 -4.69 -20.79 -11.85
CA ASN A 3 -4.24 -20.77 -10.45
C ASN A 3 -3.52 -19.48 -9.99
N ASP A 4 -2.87 -18.73 -10.90
CA ASP A 4 -2.02 -17.60 -10.52
C ASP A 4 -2.84 -16.32 -10.23
N PHE A 5 -3.94 -16.13 -10.96
CA PHE A 5 -4.84 -15.00 -10.76
C PHE A 5 -5.64 -15.14 -9.46
N GLU A 6 -6.24 -16.31 -9.20
CA GLU A 6 -6.93 -16.59 -7.94
C GLU A 6 -5.99 -16.51 -6.72
N THR A 7 -4.74 -16.94 -6.87
CA THR A 7 -3.74 -16.78 -5.81
C THR A 7 -3.50 -15.30 -5.54
N TRP A 8 -3.29 -14.50 -6.58
CA TRP A 8 -3.06 -13.05 -6.44
C TRP A 8 -4.28 -12.32 -5.85
N THR A 9 -5.51 -12.63 -6.29
CA THR A 9 -6.71 -11.98 -5.73
C THR A 9 -6.89 -12.34 -4.26
N ASN A 10 -6.64 -13.59 -3.87
CA ASN A 10 -6.67 -14.01 -2.46
C ASN A 10 -5.58 -13.34 -1.62
N GLU A 11 -4.37 -13.14 -2.16
CA GLU A 11 -3.33 -12.36 -1.49
C GLU A 11 -3.77 -10.90 -1.27
N MET A 12 -4.41 -10.28 -2.27
CA MET A 12 -4.91 -8.89 -2.15
C MET A 12 -6.08 -8.76 -1.17
N ILE A 13 -6.99 -9.74 -1.12
CA ILE A 13 -8.09 -9.79 -0.14
C ILE A 13 -7.57 -9.87 1.29
N ASN A 14 -6.47 -10.59 1.50
CA ASN A 14 -5.85 -10.78 2.81
C ASN A 14 -4.67 -9.83 3.06
N PHE A 15 -4.45 -8.86 2.17
CA PHE A 15 -3.38 -7.88 2.33
C PHE A 15 -3.58 -7.10 3.63
N HIS A 16 -2.51 -7.01 4.42
CA HIS A 16 -2.47 -6.27 5.67
C HIS A 16 -1.29 -5.32 5.67
N LEU A 17 -1.57 -4.05 5.87
CA LEU A 17 -0.60 -3.02 6.15
C LEU A 17 -0.58 -2.75 7.65
N PRO A 18 0.59 -2.74 8.31
CA PRO A 18 0.65 -2.53 9.74
C PRO A 18 -0.03 -1.20 10.14
N ARG A 19 -0.91 -1.25 11.13
CA ARG A 19 -1.44 -0.06 11.80
C ARG A 19 -0.32 0.61 12.60
N TRP A 20 -0.56 1.84 13.03
CA TRP A 20 0.42 2.63 13.76
C TRP A 20 1.07 1.86 14.92
N ASP A 21 0.27 1.17 15.73
CA ASP A 21 0.76 0.43 16.90
C ASP A 21 1.52 -0.85 16.56
N GLU A 22 1.41 -1.33 15.31
CA GLU A 22 2.13 -2.50 14.80
C GLU A 22 3.47 -2.11 14.14
N LEU A 23 3.69 -0.82 13.90
CA LEU A 23 4.98 -0.33 13.42
C LEU A 23 6.04 -0.37 14.53
N PRO A 24 7.33 -0.59 14.20
CA PRO A 24 8.39 -0.63 15.20
C PRO A 24 8.45 0.63 16.08
N ASP A 25 8.59 0.43 17.39
CA ASP A 25 8.79 1.50 18.38
C ASP A 25 10.26 1.83 18.65
N VAL A 26 11.08 1.78 17.61
CA VAL A 26 12.52 2.06 17.71
C VAL A 26 12.93 2.97 16.58
N ASP A 27 13.97 3.76 16.82
CA ASP A 27 14.60 4.55 15.77
C ASP A 27 15.27 3.62 14.75
N LEU A 28 14.96 3.83 13.48
CA LEU A 28 15.40 3.01 12.37
C LEU A 28 16.53 3.69 11.60
N TYR A 29 17.52 2.91 11.20
CA TYR A 29 18.46 3.33 10.18
C TYR A 29 17.79 3.38 8.81
N LYS A 30 18.32 4.20 7.91
CA LYS A 30 17.80 4.40 6.56
C LYS A 30 17.56 3.08 5.81
N ASP A 31 18.51 2.15 5.87
CA ASP A 31 18.39 0.88 5.17
C ASP A 31 17.27 0.02 5.77
N GLN A 32 17.05 0.09 7.09
CA GLN A 32 15.93 -0.58 7.76
C GLN A 32 14.59 0.01 7.31
N VAL A 33 14.49 1.34 7.15
CA VAL A 33 13.30 1.99 6.58
C VAL A 33 13.01 1.45 5.18
N ILE A 34 14.03 1.40 4.32
CA ILE A 34 13.90 0.87 2.95
C ILE A 34 13.41 -0.58 2.98
N THR A 35 14.05 -1.43 3.78
CA THR A 35 13.68 -2.84 3.91
C THR A 35 12.23 -3.01 4.39
N LEU A 36 11.80 -2.23 5.39
CA LEU A 36 10.44 -2.33 5.92
C LEU A 36 9.39 -1.85 4.92
N VAL A 37 9.62 -0.72 4.24
CA VAL A 37 8.71 -0.21 3.20
C VAL A 37 8.59 -1.23 2.06
N GLN A 38 9.71 -1.77 1.59
CA GLN A 38 9.72 -2.81 0.55
C GLN A 38 8.96 -4.06 1.00
N ARG A 39 9.16 -4.50 2.25
CA ARG A 39 8.47 -5.68 2.80
C ARG A 39 6.96 -5.46 2.88
N TYR A 40 6.52 -4.34 3.45
CA TYR A 40 5.10 -4.07 3.67
C TYR A 40 4.33 -3.83 2.37
N LEU A 41 4.99 -3.32 1.34
CA LEU A 41 4.36 -3.05 0.04
C LEU A 41 4.71 -4.10 -1.03
N ALA A 42 5.44 -5.16 -0.69
CA ALA A 42 5.83 -6.20 -1.64
C ALA A 42 4.64 -6.80 -2.40
N PRO A 43 3.50 -7.12 -1.75
CA PRO A 43 2.34 -7.67 -2.46
C PRO A 43 1.76 -6.69 -3.50
N LEU A 44 1.94 -5.39 -3.32
CA LEU A 44 1.44 -4.35 -4.23
C LEU A 44 2.45 -3.99 -5.33
N ASN A 45 3.68 -4.48 -5.24
CA ASN A 45 4.77 -4.10 -6.16
C ASN A 45 4.81 -5.00 -7.39
N ILE A 46 3.86 -4.80 -8.31
CA ILE A 46 3.70 -5.63 -9.53
C ILE A 46 4.76 -5.30 -10.59
N LYS A 47 5.18 -4.03 -10.64
CA LYS A 47 6.35 -3.63 -11.43
C LYS A 47 7.55 -3.93 -10.56
N THR A 48 8.55 -4.65 -11.05
CA THR A 48 9.82 -4.91 -10.34
C THR A 48 10.66 -3.64 -10.10
N ASP A 49 10.01 -2.49 -9.99
CA ASP A 49 10.58 -1.19 -9.74
C ASP A 49 10.91 -1.05 -8.25
N THR A 50 11.97 -0.27 -8.00
CA THR A 50 12.38 0.03 -6.64
C THR A 50 11.45 1.08 -6.03
N LEU A 51 10.55 0.67 -5.13
CA LEU A 51 9.59 1.54 -4.43
C LEU A 51 10.23 2.72 -3.68
N ILE A 52 11.42 2.50 -3.14
CA ILE A 52 12.13 3.49 -2.34
C ILE A 52 13.65 3.25 -2.38
N THR A 53 14.42 4.32 -2.49
CA THR A 53 15.89 4.30 -2.51
C THR A 53 16.44 5.31 -1.50
N PRO A 54 17.73 5.24 -1.13
CA PRO A 54 18.35 6.25 -0.28
C PRO A 54 18.23 7.67 -0.85
N SER A 55 18.24 7.81 -2.18
CA SER A 55 18.06 9.08 -2.88
C SER A 55 16.64 9.61 -2.71
N ILE A 56 15.61 8.75 -2.87
CA ILE A 56 14.20 9.12 -2.67
C ILE A 56 13.96 9.60 -1.24
N ILE A 57 14.48 8.89 -0.24
CA ILE A 57 14.39 9.29 1.17
C ILE A 57 14.98 10.70 1.37
N ASN A 58 16.19 10.93 0.87
CA ASN A 58 16.83 12.24 0.99
C ASN A 58 16.03 13.34 0.29
N ASN A 59 15.48 13.05 -0.89
CA ASN A 59 14.69 13.99 -1.67
C ASN A 59 13.42 14.40 -0.93
N TYR A 60 12.69 13.45 -0.34
CA TYR A 60 11.45 13.76 0.39
C TYR A 60 11.67 14.52 1.70
N VAL A 61 12.78 14.26 2.40
CA VAL A 61 13.19 15.08 3.55
C VAL A 61 13.60 16.49 3.10
N LYS A 62 14.36 16.62 2.01
CA LYS A 62 14.80 17.92 1.47
C LYS A 62 13.62 18.78 1.01
N LEU A 63 12.63 18.18 0.37
CA LEU A 63 11.41 18.84 -0.11
C LEU A 63 10.36 19.07 0.98
N LYS A 64 10.67 18.72 2.24
CA LYS A 64 9.75 18.83 3.39
C LYS A 64 8.41 18.13 3.12
N ILE A 65 8.46 16.99 2.44
CA ILE A 65 7.30 16.10 2.27
C ILE A 65 7.21 15.19 3.49
N VAL A 66 8.37 14.70 3.95
CA VAL A 66 8.50 14.02 5.23
C VAL A 66 9.11 14.99 6.24
N PRO A 67 8.66 15.00 7.51
CA PRO A 67 9.30 15.74 8.58
C PRO A 67 10.80 15.44 8.66
N LYS A 68 11.56 16.39 9.21
CA LYS A 68 12.99 16.17 9.42
C LYS A 68 13.18 15.13 10.54
N PRO A 69 14.05 14.12 10.33
CA PRO A 69 14.36 13.15 11.36
C PRO A 69 15.14 13.75 12.53
N ASN A 70 15.06 13.09 13.68
CA ASN A 70 15.76 13.43 14.92
C ASN A 70 17.28 13.51 14.71
N SER A 71 17.82 12.66 13.83
CA SER A 71 19.22 12.73 13.38
C SER A 71 19.33 12.37 11.90
N LYS A 72 20.49 12.65 11.28
CA LYS A 72 20.74 12.30 9.87
C LYS A 72 20.65 10.79 9.56
N LYS A 73 20.59 9.94 10.59
CA LYS A 73 20.64 8.48 10.45
C LYS A 73 19.45 7.76 11.09
N GLN A 74 18.64 8.42 11.91
CA GLN A 74 17.57 7.78 12.67
C GLN A 74 16.19 8.31 12.25
N TYR A 75 15.34 7.38 11.83
CA TYR A 75 13.98 7.64 11.38
C TYR A 75 13.03 7.00 12.39
N SER A 76 12.16 7.81 12.97
CA SER A 76 11.12 7.30 13.85
C SER A 76 10.01 6.59 13.08
N ARG A 77 9.12 5.92 13.82
CA ARG A 77 7.86 5.36 13.32
C ARG A 77 7.05 6.32 12.45
N LEU A 78 7.02 7.61 12.81
CA LEU A 78 6.35 8.64 12.02
C LEU A 78 6.89 8.70 10.59
N HIS A 79 8.22 8.72 10.44
CA HIS A 79 8.85 8.76 9.12
C HIS A 79 8.53 7.51 8.31
N LEU A 80 8.52 6.34 8.96
CA LEU A 80 8.15 5.08 8.33
C LEU A 80 6.72 5.12 7.79
N ALA A 81 5.76 5.62 8.57
CA ALA A 81 4.37 5.81 8.14
C ALA A 81 4.28 6.70 6.89
N TYR A 82 4.99 7.83 6.88
CA TYR A 82 5.09 8.70 5.70
C TYR A 82 5.64 7.96 4.47
N PHE A 83 6.74 7.23 4.61
CA PHE A 83 7.35 6.53 3.48
C PHE A 83 6.47 5.42 2.94
N ILE A 84 5.75 4.68 3.80
CA ILE A 84 4.75 3.69 3.37
C ILE A 84 3.65 4.36 2.54
N THR A 85 3.03 5.42 3.08
CA THR A 85 1.94 6.14 2.39
C THR A 85 2.39 6.72 1.06
N ILE A 86 3.55 7.37 1.02
CA ILE A 86 4.08 7.97 -0.21
C ILE A 86 4.42 6.90 -1.24
N SER A 87 5.11 5.82 -0.85
CA SER A 87 5.50 4.75 -1.78
C SER A 87 4.30 3.99 -2.34
N ALA A 88 3.21 3.84 -1.58
CA ALA A 88 1.97 3.27 -2.08
C ALA A 88 1.29 4.21 -3.09
N LEU A 89 1.06 5.47 -2.71
CA LEU A 89 0.26 6.41 -3.51
C LEU A 89 1.00 6.96 -4.74
N LYS A 90 2.33 7.09 -4.71
CA LYS A 90 3.13 7.67 -5.80
C LYS A 90 3.10 6.82 -7.08
N GLN A 91 2.71 5.56 -6.98
CA GLN A 91 2.51 4.65 -8.12
C GLN A 91 1.36 5.11 -9.03
N ILE A 92 0.37 5.80 -8.46
CA ILE A 92 -0.85 6.25 -9.16
C ILE A 92 -1.05 7.77 -9.14
N MET A 93 -0.38 8.51 -8.24
CA MET A 93 -0.49 9.96 -8.11
C MET A 93 0.87 10.66 -8.21
N ASN A 94 0.87 11.96 -8.54
CA ASN A 94 2.08 12.77 -8.49
C ASN A 94 2.45 13.12 -7.03
N ILE A 95 3.70 13.51 -6.78
CA ILE A 95 4.19 13.71 -5.40
C ILE A 95 3.54 14.91 -4.69
N ASN A 96 3.12 15.94 -5.43
CA ASN A 96 2.49 17.12 -4.85
C ASN A 96 1.08 16.80 -4.35
N ASP A 97 0.32 16.00 -5.11
CA ASP A 97 -1.02 15.57 -4.71
C ASP A 97 -0.96 14.65 -3.48
N VAL A 98 0.00 13.71 -3.46
CA VAL A 98 0.27 12.86 -2.30
C VAL A 98 0.57 13.71 -1.06
N LYS A 99 1.45 14.70 -1.20
CA LYS A 99 1.81 15.62 -0.10
C LYS A 99 0.57 16.37 0.40
N TYR A 100 -0.22 16.94 -0.51
CA TYR A 100 -1.43 17.67 -0.15
C TYR A 100 -2.43 16.79 0.61
N GLY A 101 -2.67 15.57 0.14
CA GLY A 101 -3.58 14.63 0.80
C GLY A 101 -3.11 14.26 2.22
N ILE A 102 -1.82 13.96 2.38
CA ILE A 102 -1.25 13.67 3.71
C ILE A 102 -1.38 14.88 4.64
N GLU A 103 -1.05 16.08 4.18
CA GLU A 103 -1.16 17.30 4.98
C GLU A 103 -2.62 17.63 5.35
N TYR A 104 -3.56 17.39 4.43
CA TYR A 104 -4.98 17.59 4.66
C TYR A 104 -5.51 16.64 5.74
N GLU A 105 -5.31 15.33 5.58
CA GLU A 105 -5.76 14.32 6.54
C GLU A 105 -5.11 14.53 7.92
N THR A 106 -3.79 14.77 7.94
CA THR A 106 -3.06 15.02 9.19
C THR A 106 -3.61 16.23 9.94
N LYS A 107 -4.02 17.30 9.25
CA LYS A 107 -4.64 18.47 9.89
C LYS A 107 -6.03 18.18 10.43
N MET A 108 -6.77 17.26 9.82
CA MET A 108 -8.15 16.93 10.22
C MET A 108 -8.19 15.97 11.41
N VAL A 109 -7.34 14.92 11.39
CA VAL A 109 -7.45 13.81 12.35
C VAL A 109 -6.16 13.53 13.14
N GLY A 110 -5.06 14.22 12.83
CA GLY A 110 -3.75 13.95 13.41
C GLY A 110 -2.97 12.86 12.67
N GLU A 111 -1.65 12.79 12.90
CA GLU A 111 -0.72 11.94 12.13
C GLU A 111 -1.04 10.44 12.25
N ILE A 112 -1.29 9.98 13.48
CA ILE A 112 -1.55 8.57 13.79
C ILE A 112 -2.81 8.11 13.06
N GLU A 113 -3.89 8.87 13.19
CA GLU A 113 -5.18 8.50 12.65
C GLU A 113 -5.24 8.68 11.13
N ALA A 114 -4.54 9.68 10.58
CA ALA A 114 -4.39 9.83 9.14
C ALA A 114 -3.71 8.60 8.51
N TYR A 115 -2.64 8.09 9.13
CA TYR A 115 -1.97 6.87 8.66
C TYR A 115 -2.89 5.64 8.74
N ASN A 116 -3.55 5.42 9.88
CA ASN A 116 -4.46 4.29 10.06
C ASN A 116 -5.64 4.33 9.07
N ARG A 117 -6.20 5.52 8.81
CA ARG A 117 -7.25 5.71 7.81
C ARG A 117 -6.77 5.39 6.40
N PHE A 118 -5.57 5.84 6.03
CA PHE A 118 -4.96 5.46 4.77
C PHE A 118 -4.80 3.93 4.64
N ALA A 119 -4.27 3.27 5.68
CA ALA A 119 -4.08 1.82 5.68
C ALA A 119 -5.42 1.07 5.52
N ASN A 120 -6.42 1.44 6.32
CA ASN A 120 -7.78 0.90 6.21
C ASN A 120 -8.40 1.15 4.83
N ALA A 121 -8.28 2.35 4.27
CA ALA A 121 -8.84 2.70 2.97
C ALA A 121 -8.22 1.88 1.84
N LEU A 122 -6.89 1.69 1.87
CA LEU A 122 -6.17 0.88 0.90
C LEU A 122 -6.63 -0.58 0.96
N GLU A 123 -6.63 -1.18 2.15
CA GLU A 123 -7.04 -2.58 2.34
C GLU A 123 -8.50 -2.82 1.97
N ASN A 124 -9.41 -1.94 2.39
CA ASN A 124 -10.82 -2.06 2.04
C ASN A 124 -11.03 -1.96 0.53
N SER A 125 -10.33 -1.05 -0.14
CA SER A 125 -10.40 -0.91 -1.61
C SER A 125 -9.91 -2.18 -2.32
N LEU A 126 -8.77 -2.73 -1.89
CA LEU A 126 -8.22 -3.98 -2.45
C LEU A 126 -9.17 -5.15 -2.22
N ARG A 127 -9.68 -5.30 -1.00
CA ARG A 127 -10.65 -6.34 -0.63
C ARG A 127 -11.91 -6.25 -1.48
N GLU A 128 -12.49 -5.06 -1.64
CA GLU A 128 -13.71 -4.86 -2.41
C GLU A 128 -13.50 -5.22 -3.89
N ILE A 129 -12.45 -4.68 -4.51
CA ILE A 129 -12.15 -4.91 -5.93
C ILE A 129 -11.89 -6.40 -6.18
N CYS A 130 -11.03 -7.04 -5.39
CA CYS A 130 -10.65 -8.43 -5.60
C CYS A 130 -11.77 -9.41 -5.26
N THR A 131 -12.62 -9.11 -4.27
CA THR A 131 -13.82 -9.92 -3.99
C THR A 131 -14.78 -9.88 -5.17
N ARG A 132 -15.01 -8.70 -5.77
CA ARG A 132 -15.85 -8.57 -6.96
C ARG A 132 -15.28 -9.36 -8.15
N LEU A 133 -13.97 -9.30 -8.38
CA LEU A 133 -13.32 -10.06 -9.46
C LEU A 133 -13.52 -11.58 -9.29
N ASN A 134 -13.38 -12.10 -8.07
CA ASN A 134 -13.63 -13.52 -7.80
C ASN A 134 -15.09 -13.94 -8.07
N HIS A 135 -16.07 -13.07 -7.80
CA HIS A 135 -17.48 -13.36 -8.09
C HIS A 135 -17.85 -13.22 -9.58
N GLU A 136 -17.22 -12.31 -10.31
CA GLU A 136 -17.43 -12.16 -11.77
C GLU A 136 -16.90 -13.38 -12.54
N ASP A 137 -15.79 -13.96 -12.09
CA ASP A 137 -15.26 -15.22 -12.65
C ASP A 137 -16.21 -16.39 -12.42
N GLU A 138 -16.74 -16.59 -11.20
CA GLU A 138 -17.72 -17.65 -10.91
C GLU A 138 -18.97 -17.56 -11.82
N VAL A 139 -19.48 -16.35 -12.07
CA VAL A 139 -20.67 -16.15 -12.93
C VAL A 139 -20.35 -16.35 -14.42
N ALA A 140 -19.14 -16.02 -14.87
CA ALA A 140 -18.71 -16.29 -16.24
C ALA A 140 -18.54 -17.79 -16.51
N TYR A 141 -17.95 -18.55 -15.58
CA TYR A 141 -17.83 -20.01 -15.70
C TYR A 141 -19.18 -20.73 -15.71
N VAL A 142 -20.17 -20.25 -14.93
CA VAL A 142 -21.53 -20.83 -14.94
C VAL A 142 -22.22 -20.60 -16.30
N LYS A 143 -22.06 -19.42 -16.91
CA LYS A 143 -22.69 -19.11 -18.20
C LYS A 143 -22.19 -19.95 -19.38
N ASP A 144 -20.91 -20.34 -19.38
CA ASP A 144 -20.34 -21.19 -20.43
C ASP A 144 -20.70 -22.67 -20.27
N THR A 145 -21.09 -23.11 -19.06
CA THR A 145 -21.43 -24.52 -18.78
C THR A 145 -22.91 -24.84 -19.06
N ASP A 146 -23.79 -23.83 -19.05
CA ASP A 146 -25.25 -24.01 -19.22
C ASP A 146 -25.76 -24.03 -20.68
N ILE A 147 -24.89 -23.87 -21.69
CA ILE A 147 -25.31 -23.89 -23.11
C ILE A 147 -25.31 -25.34 -23.70
N GLY A 148 -24.84 -26.33 -22.95
CA GLY A 148 -24.63 -27.70 -23.44
C GLY A 148 -25.76 -28.73 -23.22
N MET A 149 -26.84 -28.41 -22.50
CA MET A 149 -27.87 -29.41 -22.15
C MET A 149 -29.31 -28.93 -22.40
N SER A 150 -29.67 -28.80 -23.67
CA SER A 150 -31.04 -29.07 -24.14
C SER A 150 -31.08 -29.11 -25.65
N LEU A 151 -31.04 -30.31 -26.23
CA LEU A 151 -31.85 -30.69 -27.40
C LEU A 151 -31.99 -32.22 -27.37
N SER A 152 -33.08 -32.69 -26.75
CA SER A 152 -33.71 -33.98 -27.02
C SER A 152 -34.71 -33.84 -28.15
#